data_AF-A0A4D6LPN7-F1
#
_entry.id   AF-A0A4D6LPN7-F1
#
_cell.length_a   1.000
_cell.length_b   1.000
_cell.length_c   1.000
_cell.angle_alpha   90.00
_cell.angle_beta   90.00
_cell.angle_gamma   90.00
#
_symmetry.space_group_name_H-M   'P 1'
#
loop_
_entity.id
_entity.type
_entity.pdbx_description
1 polymer ?
#
loop_
_entity_poly.entity_id
_entity_poly.type
_entity_poly.pdbx_seq_one_letter_code
_entity_poly.pdbx_strand_id
1 'polypeptide(L)'
;MATMSPMWFILLEITCFFVAHAYVENMSLRTLSGFTHEEAILGLKGFKASITRRHSITSTPPSYSPSPTPSPLPPRDLKKPHVYPLTSDGADPTGNSDSTEALLAAIADAAKGQLKGS
;
A
#
# COMPACT_ATOMS: atom_id res chain seq x y z
N MET A 1 46.38 -14.13 45.97
CA MET A 1 45.21 -13.34 45.50
C MET A 1 45.64 -12.66 44.21
N ALA A 2 45.04 -13.02 43.07
CA ALA A 2 45.42 -12.45 41.79
C ALA A 2 44.79 -11.06 41.64
N THR A 3 45.61 -10.01 41.68
CA THR A 3 45.17 -8.65 41.36
C THR A 3 45.13 -8.52 39.84
N MET A 4 43.95 -8.70 39.25
CA MET A 4 43.78 -8.45 37.82
C MET A 4 43.84 -6.94 37.58
N SER A 5 44.75 -6.54 36.71
CA SER A 5 44.93 -5.13 36.37
C SER A 5 43.67 -4.59 35.69
N PRO A 6 43.19 -3.38 36.06
CA PRO A 6 42.03 -2.76 35.42
C PRO A 6 42.22 -2.56 33.91
N MET A 7 43.47 -2.50 33.44
CA MET A 7 43.83 -2.46 32.02
C MET A 7 43.27 -3.66 31.23
N TRP A 8 43.14 -4.84 31.85
CA TRP A 8 42.65 -6.03 31.16
C TRP A 8 41.17 -5.90 30.78
N PHE A 9 40.37 -5.28 31.63
CA PHE A 9 38.95 -5.05 31.35
C PHE A 9 38.75 -4.05 30.21
N ILE A 10 39.57 -3.00 30.18
CA ILE A 10 39.53 -1.99 29.10
C ILE A 10 39.88 -2.64 27.75
N LEU A 11 40.92 -3.48 27.72
CA LEU A 11 41.30 -4.20 26.49
C LEU A 11 40.23 -5.19 26.03
N LEU A 12 39.57 -5.89 26.97
CA LEU A 12 38.48 -6.80 26.67
C LEU A 12 37.26 -6.05 26.10
N GLU A 13 36.89 -4.92 26.68
CA GLU A 13 35.76 -4.11 26.22
C GLU A 13 35.99 -3.57 24.79
N ILE A 14 37.18 -3.01 24.53
CA ILE A 14 37.53 -2.47 23.21
C ILE A 14 37.48 -3.59 22.16
N THR A 15 38.09 -4.74 22.44
CA THR A 15 38.08 -5.88 21.51
C THR A 15 36.68 -6.43 21.27
N CYS A 16 35.83 -6.53 22.29
CA CYS A 16 34.43 -6.89 22.15
C CYS A 16 33.67 -5.90 21.26
N PHE A 17 33.91 -4.59 21.40
CA PHE A 17 33.26 -3.58 20.58
C PHE A 17 33.65 -3.70 19.10
N PHE A 18 34.94 -3.91 18.80
CA PHE A 18 35.41 -4.14 17.43
C PHE A 18 34.81 -5.40 16.81
N VAL A 19 34.74 -6.51 17.55
CA VAL A 19 34.15 -7.77 17.06
C VAL A 19 32.65 -7.61 16.81
N ALA A 20 31.92 -6.95 17.72
CA ALA A 20 30.49 -6.70 17.55
C ALA A 20 30.20 -5.80 16.35
N HIS A 21 30.97 -4.72 16.18
CA HIS A 21 30.83 -3.81 15.06
C HIS A 21 31.11 -4.50 13.72
N ALA A 22 32.24 -5.21 13.62
CA ALA A 22 32.59 -5.98 12.44
C ALA A 22 31.53 -7.05 12.12
N TYR A 23 30.97 -7.72 13.14
CA TYR A 23 29.93 -8.71 12.93
C TYR A 23 28.62 -8.10 12.42
N VAL A 24 28.19 -6.96 12.98
CA VAL A 24 26.98 -6.23 12.56
C VAL A 24 27.13 -5.72 11.13
N GLU A 25 28.28 -5.14 10.77
CA GLU A 25 28.54 -4.67 9.42
C GLU A 25 28.58 -5.81 8.41
N ASN A 26 29.24 -6.94 8.74
CA ASN A 26 29.28 -8.11 7.86
C ASN A 26 27.91 -8.80 7.71
N MET A 27 27.10 -8.84 8.78
CA MET A 27 25.70 -9.25 8.72
C MET A 27 24.89 -8.31 7.84
N SER A 28 25.02 -7.00 8.00
CA SER A 28 24.30 -6.01 7.22
C SER A 28 24.67 -6.06 5.73
N LEU A 29 25.96 -6.19 5.41
CA LEU A 29 26.44 -6.39 4.04
C LEU A 29 25.94 -7.70 3.43
N ARG A 30 25.94 -8.80 4.19
CA ARG A 30 25.43 -10.11 3.74
C ARG A 30 23.91 -10.11 3.55
N THR A 31 23.15 -9.46 4.43
CA THR A 31 21.68 -9.39 4.33
C THR A 31 21.24 -8.42 3.24
N LEU A 32 21.97 -7.32 3.02
CA LEU A 32 21.69 -6.37 1.94
C LEU A 32 22.19 -6.86 0.57
N SER A 33 23.29 -7.62 0.53
CA SER A 33 23.76 -8.34 -0.66
C SER A 33 22.90 -9.58 -1.00
N GLY A 34 22.19 -10.13 -0.01
CA GLY A 34 21.38 -11.34 -0.14
C GLY A 34 19.90 -11.09 -0.50
N PHE A 35 19.39 -9.88 -0.27
CA PHE A 35 18.11 -9.45 -0.84
C PHE A 35 18.32 -9.12 -2.31
N THR A 36 18.43 -10.18 -3.12
CA THR A 36 18.77 -10.07 -4.53
C THR A 36 17.69 -9.26 -5.24
N HIS A 37 18.11 -8.26 -6.02
CA HIS A 37 17.25 -7.46 -6.88
C HIS A 37 16.30 -8.33 -7.73
N GLU A 38 16.72 -9.55 -8.06
CA GLU A 38 15.93 -10.56 -8.77
C GLU A 38 14.70 -11.03 -7.98
N GLU A 39 14.81 -11.26 -6.67
CA GLU A 39 13.67 -11.63 -5.81
C GLU A 39 12.67 -10.49 -5.69
N ALA A 40 13.17 -9.25 -5.54
CA ALA A 40 12.34 -8.05 -5.51
C ALA A 40 11.59 -7.86 -6.85
N ILE A 41 12.26 -8.06 -7.98
CA ILE A 41 11.64 -8.02 -9.31
C ILE A 41 10.64 -9.15 -9.50
N LEU A 42 10.93 -10.37 -9.03
CA LEU A 42 10.03 -11.51 -9.13
C LEU A 42 8.74 -11.28 -8.33
N GLY A 43 8.86 -10.75 -7.12
CA GLY A 43 7.73 -10.36 -6.27
C GLY A 43 6.87 -9.26 -6.92
N LEU A 44 7.51 -8.23 -7.47
CA LEU A 44 6.82 -7.14 -8.18
C LEU A 44 6.08 -7.65 -9.43
N LYS A 45 6.68 -8.55 -10.19
CA LYS A 45 6.06 -9.20 -11.36
C LYS A 45 4.82 -10.01 -10.96
N GLY A 46 4.92 -10.79 -9.88
CA GLY A 46 3.79 -11.55 -9.34
C GLY A 46 2.64 -10.65 -8.88
N PHE A 47 2.97 -9.56 -8.17
CA PHE A 47 2.00 -8.56 -7.73
C PHE A 47 1.27 -7.90 -8.91
N LYS A 48 2.01 -7.45 -9.93
CA LYS A 48 1.45 -6.87 -11.16
C LYS A 48 0.50 -7.85 -11.87
N ALA A 49 0.88 -9.12 -12.00
CA ALA A 49 0.02 -10.15 -12.60
C ALA A 49 -1.29 -10.36 -11.82
N SER A 50 -1.25 -10.25 -10.49
CA SER A 50 -2.44 -10.38 -9.64
C SER A 50 -3.46 -9.25 -9.87
N ILE A 51 -3.00 -8.03 -10.17
CA ILE A 51 -3.86 -6.89 -10.49
C ILE A 51 -4.51 -7.11 -11.85
N THR A 52 -3.72 -7.47 -12.88
CA THR A 52 -4.23 -7.71 -14.24
C THR A 52 -5.28 -8.83 -14.28
N ARG A 53 -5.10 -9.92 -13.53
CA ARG A 53 -6.09 -11.01 -13.45
C ARG A 53 -7.45 -10.52 -12.94
N ARG A 54 -7.50 -9.59 -11.97
CA ARG A 54 -8.79 -9.09 -11.46
C ARG A 54 -9.56 -8.27 -12.50
N HIS A 55 -8.87 -7.54 -13.38
CA HIS A 55 -9.52 -6.78 -14.44
C HIS A 55 -10.04 -7.66 -15.59
N SER A 56 -9.42 -8.81 -15.88
CA SER A 56 -9.88 -9.73 -16.93
C SER A 56 -11.12 -10.54 -16.57
N ILE A 57 -11.49 -10.65 -15.29
CA ILE A 57 -12.72 -11.37 -14.87
C ILE A 57 -13.95 -10.44 -14.96
N THR A 58 -13.74 -9.13 -15.19
CA THR A 58 -14.80 -8.13 -15.38
C THR A 58 -14.99 -7.75 -16.86
N SER A 59 -14.37 -8.45 -17.82
CA SER A 59 -14.71 -8.29 -19.23
C SER A 59 -15.89 -9.18 -19.62
N THR A 60 -17.09 -8.72 -19.28
CA THR A 60 -18.33 -9.14 -19.94
C THR A 60 -18.25 -8.77 -21.43
N PRO A 61 -18.71 -9.60 -22.38
CA PRO A 61 -18.63 -9.27 -23.81
C PRO A 61 -19.43 -8.00 -24.15
N PRO A 62 -19.05 -7.22 -25.18
CA PRO A 62 -19.75 -6.00 -25.51
C PRO A 62 -21.07 -6.37 -26.20
N SER A 63 -22.17 -6.32 -25.44
CA SER A 63 -23.51 -6.29 -26.03
C SER A 63 -23.81 -4.82 -26.35
N TYR A 64 -23.86 -4.50 -27.65
CA TYR A 64 -24.38 -3.25 -28.16
C TYR A 64 -25.86 -3.09 -27.77
N SER A 65 -26.23 -1.98 -27.10
CA SER A 65 -27.60 -1.43 -27.12
C SER A 65 -27.60 0.04 -26.59
N PRO A 66 -28.46 0.94 -27.11
CA PRO A 66 -28.20 2.38 -27.11
C PRO A 66 -28.75 3.12 -25.88
N SER A 67 -28.07 4.22 -25.52
CA SER A 67 -28.53 5.39 -24.73
C SER A 67 -29.14 5.14 -23.32
N PRO A 68 -28.52 5.63 -22.23
CA PRO A 68 -29.17 5.62 -20.94
C PRO A 68 -30.06 6.87 -20.78
N THR A 69 -31.37 6.68 -20.93
CA THR A 69 -32.38 7.47 -20.23
C THR A 69 -32.08 7.43 -18.72
N PRO A 70 -32.22 8.53 -17.94
CA PRO A 70 -31.88 8.52 -16.52
C PRO A 70 -32.86 7.61 -15.77
N SER A 71 -32.39 6.41 -15.42
CA SER A 71 -33.13 5.47 -14.59
C SER A 71 -32.89 5.78 -13.11
N PRO A 72 -33.91 5.80 -12.26
CA PRO A 72 -33.80 6.20 -10.87
C PRO A 72 -32.91 5.25 -10.08
N LEU A 73 -32.16 5.82 -9.13
CA LEU A 73 -31.15 5.16 -8.28
C LEU A 73 -31.60 3.76 -7.84
N PRO A 74 -30.75 2.72 -7.98
CA PRO A 74 -31.08 1.41 -7.42
C PRO A 74 -31.19 1.52 -5.89
N PRO A 75 -32.14 0.78 -5.27
CA PRO A 75 -32.32 0.79 -3.82
C PRO A 75 -31.01 0.41 -3.12
N ARG A 76 -30.69 1.18 -2.07
CA ARG A 76 -29.49 1.06 -1.24
C ARG A 76 -29.43 -0.33 -0.60
N ASP A 77 -28.77 -1.25 -1.29
CA ASP A 77 -28.53 -2.60 -0.83
C ASP A 77 -27.47 -2.57 0.28
N LEU A 78 -27.92 -2.63 1.54
CA LEU A 78 -27.11 -2.50 2.77
C LEU A 78 -26.00 -3.57 2.92
N LYS A 79 -25.93 -4.54 2.00
CA LYS A 79 -24.90 -5.60 2.00
C LYS A 79 -23.78 -5.37 0.99
N LYS A 80 -23.83 -4.32 0.18
CA LYS A 80 -22.76 -4.01 -0.79
C LYS A 80 -21.87 -2.88 -0.28
N PRO A 81 -20.54 -2.94 -0.54
CA PRO A 81 -19.66 -1.82 -0.26
C PRO A 81 -20.22 -0.55 -0.92
N HIS A 82 -20.38 0.51 -0.14
CA HIS A 82 -20.87 1.78 -0.66
C HIS A 82 -19.78 2.40 -1.53
N VAL A 83 -20.01 2.44 -2.85
CA VAL A 83 -19.09 3.08 -3.80
C VAL A 83 -19.57 4.52 -3.95
N TYR A 84 -18.74 5.48 -3.55
CA TYR A 84 -18.97 6.91 -3.74
C TYR A 84 -18.16 7.37 -4.96
N PRO A 85 -18.79 7.49 -6.15
CA PRO A 85 -18.08 7.92 -7.35
C PRO A 85 -17.71 9.40 -7.26
N LEU A 86 -16.41 9.70 -7.25
CA LEU A 86 -15.86 11.06 -7.16
C LEU A 86 -16.32 11.99 -8.30
N THR A 87 -16.68 11.42 -9.45
CA THR A 87 -17.21 12.19 -10.59
C THR A 87 -18.58 12.80 -10.31
N SER A 88 -19.35 12.25 -9.36
CA SER A 88 -20.62 12.84 -8.93
C SER A 88 -20.42 14.15 -8.15
N ASP A 89 -19.25 14.31 -7.52
CA ASP A 89 -18.86 15.52 -6.80
C ASP A 89 -18.02 16.49 -7.66
N GLY A 90 -17.97 16.26 -8.98
CA GLY A 90 -17.29 17.14 -9.94
C GLY A 90 -15.80 16.85 -10.12
N ALA A 91 -15.29 15.70 -9.68
CA ALA A 91 -13.90 15.35 -9.93
C ALA A 91 -13.65 15.13 -11.44
N ASP A 92 -12.56 15.70 -11.95
CA ASP A 92 -12.16 15.55 -13.34
C ASP A 92 -11.53 14.17 -13.55
N PRO A 93 -12.18 13.26 -14.32
CA PRO A 93 -11.65 11.93 -14.55
C PRO A 93 -10.41 11.91 -15.44
N THR A 94 -10.10 13.02 -16.14
CA THR A 94 -8.94 13.13 -17.02
C THR A 94 -7.65 13.45 -16.26
N GLY A 95 -7.77 13.95 -15.02
CA GLY A 95 -6.62 14.37 -14.22
C GLY A 95 -5.98 15.68 -14.68
N ASN A 96 -6.65 16.44 -15.54
CA ASN A 96 -6.14 17.69 -16.10
C ASN A 96 -6.52 18.92 -15.25
N SER A 97 -7.47 18.76 -14.32
CA SER A 97 -7.98 19.81 -13.45
C SER A 97 -7.82 19.43 -11.98
N ASP A 98 -7.65 20.43 -11.11
CA ASP A 98 -7.62 20.22 -9.67
C ASP A 98 -8.97 19.69 -9.17
N SER A 99 -8.94 18.47 -8.61
CA SER A 99 -10.13 17.77 -8.08
C SER A 99 -10.13 17.70 -6.54
N THR A 100 -9.33 18.52 -5.87
CA THR A 100 -9.20 18.53 -4.40
C THR A 100 -10.55 18.79 -3.71
N GLU A 101 -11.33 19.76 -4.19
CA GLU A 101 -12.63 20.10 -3.61
C GLU A 101 -13.66 18.97 -3.80
N ALA A 102 -13.72 18.38 -5.00
CA ALA A 102 -14.59 17.26 -5.30
C ALA A 102 -14.27 16.03 -4.43
N LEU A 103 -12.99 15.77 -4.17
CA LEU A 103 -12.55 14.67 -3.32
C LEU A 103 -12.94 14.90 -1.85
N LEU A 104 -12.81 16.13 -1.35
CA LEU A 104 -13.26 16.49 0.00
C LEU A 104 -14.79 16.37 0.14
N ALA A 105 -15.54 16.79 -0.87
CA ALA A 105 -17.00 16.66 -0.90
C ALA A 105 -17.45 15.20 -0.88
N ALA A 106 -16.82 14.34 -1.68
CA ALA A 106 -17.11 12.91 -1.73
C ALA A 106 -16.83 12.21 -0.40
N ILE A 107 -15.74 12.57 0.28
CA ILE A 107 -15.41 12.04 1.61
C ILE A 107 -16.45 12.49 2.64
N ALA A 108 -16.88 13.76 2.59
CA ALA A 108 -17.90 14.28 3.49
C ALA A 108 -19.26 13.60 3.27
N ASP A 109 -19.64 13.32 2.02
CA ASP A 109 -20.85 12.56 1.70
C ASP A 109 -20.75 11.11 2.19
N ALA A 110 -19.58 10.48 1.99
CA ALA A 110 -19.30 9.14 2.47
C ALA A 110 -19.40 9.00 3.99
N ALA A 111 -18.95 10.02 4.72
CA ALA A 111 -19.05 10.07 6.18
C ALA A 111 -20.51 10.23 6.64
N LYS A 112 -21.34 11.00 5.93
CA LYS A 112 -22.77 11.17 6.25
C LYS A 112 -23.58 9.90 5.99
N GLY A 113 -23.22 9.14 4.96
CA GLY A 113 -23.92 7.90 4.59
C GLY A 113 -23.89 6.81 5.68
N GLN A 114 -22.87 6.81 6.56
CA GLN A 114 -22.78 5.86 7.69
C GLN A 114 -23.73 6.20 8.85
N LEU A 115 -24.19 7.45 8.97
CA LEU A 115 -25.06 7.91 10.06
C LEU A 115 -26.55 7.62 9.84
N LYS A 116 -26.96 7.23 8.62
CA LYS A 116 -28.37 7.02 8.26
C LYS A 116 -28.81 5.56 8.38
N GLY A 117 -28.26 4.85 9.37
CA GLY A 117 -28.53 3.44 9.63
C GLY A 117 -28.43 3.04 11.11
N SER A 118 -28.66 3.97 12.03
CA SER A 118 -28.94 3.63 13.44
C SER A 118 -30.44 3.66 13.73
#